data_AF-A0A7C1ADZ6-F1
#
_entry.id   AF-A0A7C1ADZ6-F1
#
_cell.length_a   1.000
_cell.length_b   1.000
_cell.length_c   1.000
_cell.angle_alpha   90.00
_cell.angle_beta   90.00
_cell.angle_gamma   90.00
#
_symmetry.space_group_name_H-M   'P 1'
#
loop_
_entity.id
_entity.type
_entity.pdbx_description
1 polymer ?
#
loop_
_entity_poly.entity_id
_entity_poly.type
_entity_poly.pdbx_seq_one_letter_code
_entity_poly.pdbx_strand_id
1 'polypeptide(L)'
;MKTGIIIYITGGGGTQEGFDIQQAVSKLDIKADRVETVFGRSADFDVVDAWWRLTTKGMQKIVCMLAEVTDNLELRLTGRELRLCG
;
A
#
# COMPACT_ATOMS: atom_id res chain seq x y z
N MET A 1 19.77 5.69 -0.69
CA MET A 1 19.10 4.41 -0.43
C MET A 1 17.67 4.53 -0.93
N LYS A 2 17.23 3.67 -1.86
CA LYS A 2 15.87 3.75 -2.44
C LYS A 2 14.85 3.07 -1.55
N THR A 3 13.71 3.71 -1.32
CA THR A 3 12.65 3.26 -0.42
C THR A 3 11.39 2.90 -1.20
N GLY A 4 10.92 1.66 -1.01
CA GLY A 4 9.61 1.21 -1.47
C GLY A 4 8.62 1.15 -0.31
N ILE A 5 7.36 1.52 -0.56
CA ILE A 5 6.27 1.36 0.39
C ILE A 5 5.19 0.47 -0.19
N ILE A 6 4.67 -0.43 0.63
CA ILE A 6 3.46 -1.20 0.35
C ILE A 6 2.37 -0.64 1.25
N ILE A 7 1.26 -0.21 0.68
CA ILE A 7 0.06 0.18 1.44
C ILE A 7 -0.86 -1.04 1.49
N TYR A 8 -0.97 -1.66 2.67
CA TYR A 8 -1.89 -2.76 2.91
C TYR A 8 -3.22 -2.20 3.43
N ILE A 9 -4.26 -2.29 2.60
CA ILE A 9 -5.58 -1.76 2.91
C ILE A 9 -6.40 -2.84 3.61
N THR A 10 -6.71 -2.61 4.88
CA THR A 10 -7.59 -3.43 5.70
C THR A 10 -9.04 -2.96 5.54
N GLY A 11 -9.96 -3.91 5.28
CA GLY A 11 -11.35 -3.57 4.99
C GLY A 11 -11.53 -3.03 3.57
N GLY A 12 -12.75 -3.11 3.03
CA GLY A 12 -13.02 -2.86 1.61
C GLY A 12 -12.62 -4.07 0.76
N GLY A 13 -13.48 -5.08 0.70
CA GLY A 13 -13.35 -6.12 -0.31
C GLY A 13 -13.69 -5.51 -1.67
N GLY A 14 -12.81 -5.67 -2.65
CA GLY A 14 -13.03 -5.49 -4.09
C GLY A 14 -13.91 -4.31 -4.49
N THR A 15 -13.30 -3.26 -5.07
CA THR A 15 -14.00 -2.24 -5.86
C THR A 15 -15.29 -1.75 -5.20
N GLN A 16 -15.17 -0.94 -4.15
CA GLN A 16 -16.26 0.01 -3.90
C GLN A 16 -16.37 0.85 -5.17
N GLU A 17 -17.45 0.66 -5.94
CA GLU A 17 -17.70 1.42 -7.16
C GLU A 17 -17.53 2.91 -6.86
N GLY A 18 -16.58 3.56 -7.55
CA GLY A 18 -16.25 4.98 -7.35
C GLY A 18 -15.06 5.28 -6.43
N PHE A 19 -14.45 4.30 -5.76
CA PHE A 19 -13.24 4.54 -4.96
C PHE A 19 -11.97 4.52 -5.83
N ASP A 20 -11.47 5.71 -6.18
CA ASP A 20 -10.19 5.86 -6.87
C ASP A 20 -9.03 5.73 -5.88
N ILE A 21 -8.44 4.53 -5.87
CA ILE A 21 -7.32 4.16 -5.02
C ILE A 21 -6.08 4.99 -5.35
N GLN A 22 -5.83 5.30 -6.62
CA GLN A 22 -4.66 6.09 -7.00
C GLN A 22 -4.79 7.51 -6.47
N GLN A 23 -5.98 8.11 -6.60
CA GLN A 23 -6.28 9.40 -6.02
C GLN A 23 -6.17 9.36 -4.49
N ALA A 24 -6.74 8.35 -3.84
CA ALA A 24 -6.68 8.22 -2.39
C ALA A 24 -5.24 8.06 -1.86
N VAL A 25 -4.42 7.26 -2.54
CA VAL A 25 -3.00 7.09 -2.19
C VAL A 25 -2.21 8.38 -2.41
N SER A 26 -2.49 9.15 -3.47
CA SER A 26 -1.81 10.44 -3.72
C SER A 26 -2.07 11.50 -2.65
N LYS A 27 -3.17 11.39 -1.90
CA LYS A 27 -3.49 12.28 -0.77
C LYS A 27 -2.72 11.92 0.50
N LEU A 28 -2.10 10.74 0.55
CA LEU A 28 -1.25 10.36 1.67
C LEU A 28 0.11 11.05 1.52
N ASP A 29 0.58 11.72 2.58
CA ASP A 29 1.91 12.34 2.62
C ASP A 29 3.01 11.27 2.80
N ILE A 30 3.19 10.44 1.78
CA ILE A 30 4.13 9.31 1.80
C ILE A 30 5.39 9.68 1.05
N LYS A 31 6.54 9.54 1.72
CA LYS A 31 7.87 9.74 1.13
C LYS A 31 8.50 8.40 0.75
N ALA A 32 8.33 8.01 -0.52
CA ALA A 32 8.98 6.84 -1.10
C ALA A 32 9.32 7.04 -2.57
N ASP A 33 10.32 6.31 -3.05
CA ASP A 33 10.66 6.25 -4.48
C ASP A 33 9.59 5.49 -5.27
N ARG A 34 8.96 4.49 -4.66
CA ARG A 34 7.86 3.70 -5.24
C ARG A 34 6.85 3.26 -4.20
N VAL A 35 5.58 3.23 -4.60
CA VAL A 35 4.46 2.77 -3.79
C VAL A 35 3.71 1.68 -4.55
N GLU A 36 3.38 0.57 -3.88
CA GLU A 36 2.45 -0.44 -4.38
C GLU A 36 1.29 -0.55 -3.36
N THR A 37 0.11 -0.95 -3.81
CA THR A 37 -1.10 -1.06 -2.97
C THR A 37 -1.62 -2.48 -3.00
N VAL A 38 -2.01 -3.00 -1.83
CA VAL A 38 -2.53 -4.37 -1.67
C VAL A 38 -3.84 -4.30 -0.87
N PHE A 39 -4.88 -4.98 -1.35
CA PHE A 39 -6.11 -5.15 -0.60
C PHE A 39 -6.07 -6.46 0.16
N GLY A 40 -6.36 -6.43 1.46
CA GLY A 40 -6.29 -7.64 2.29
C GLY A 40 -7.24 -8.77 1.88
N ARG A 41 -8.23 -8.51 1.00
CA ARG A 41 -9.15 -9.50 0.44
C ARG A 41 -8.95 -9.78 -1.05
N SER A 42 -7.91 -9.23 -1.68
CA SER A 42 -7.60 -9.53 -3.08
C SER A 42 -6.92 -10.88 -3.18
N ALA A 43 -7.38 -11.74 -4.10
CA ALA A 43 -6.76 -13.02 -4.41
C ALA A 43 -5.65 -12.90 -5.47
N ASP A 44 -5.64 -11.81 -6.25
CA ASP A 44 -4.83 -11.70 -7.47
C ASP A 44 -3.47 -11.01 -7.25
N PHE A 45 -3.33 -10.25 -6.17
CA PHE A 45 -2.13 -9.48 -5.87
C PHE A 45 -2.00 -9.24 -4.37
N ASP A 46 -0.96 -9.81 -3.76
CA ASP A 46 -0.73 -9.78 -2.32
C ASP A 46 0.54 -9.00 -1.91
N VAL A 47 0.87 -9.05 -0.62
CA VAL A 47 2.07 -8.39 -0.06
C VAL A 47 3.36 -9.01 -0.60
N VAL A 48 3.39 -10.31 -0.85
CA VAL A 48 4.56 -11.02 -1.40
C VAL A 48 4.80 -10.57 -2.84
N ASP A 49 3.75 -10.47 -3.65
CA ASP A 49 3.83 -9.96 -5.03
C ASP A 49 4.34 -8.52 -5.06
N ALA A 50 3.76 -7.65 -4.24
CA ALA A 50 4.16 -6.25 -4.12
C ALA A 50 5.63 -6.11 -3.66
N TRP A 51 6.03 -6.91 -2.67
CA TRP A 51 7.40 -6.93 -2.17
C TRP A 51 8.39 -7.38 -3.25
N TRP A 52 8.08 -8.46 -3.98
CA TRP A 52 8.90 -8.94 -5.09
C TRP A 52 9.05 -7.86 -6.17
N ARG A 53 7.96 -7.20 -6.52
CA ARG A 53 7.94 -6.12 -7.52
C ARG A 53 8.81 -4.94 -7.10
N LEU A 54 8.74 -4.51 -5.84
CA LEU A 54 9.59 -3.43 -5.31
C LEU A 54 11.07 -3.84 -5.29
N THR A 55 11.36 -5.08 -4.90
CA THR A 55 12.72 -5.62 -4.85
C THR A 55 13.36 -5.67 -6.24
N THR A 56 12.65 -6.23 -7.23
CA THR A 56 13.12 -6.28 -8.63
C THR A 56 13.29 -4.89 -9.26
N LYS A 57 12.58 -3.87 -8.74
CA LYS A 57 12.75 -2.46 -9.12
C LYS A 57 13.89 -1.74 -8.36
N GLY A 58 14.67 -2.46 -7.55
CA GLY A 58 15.87 -1.95 -6.88
C GLY A 58 15.60 -1.15 -5.61
N MET A 59 14.44 -1.34 -4.96
CA MET A 59 14.17 -0.76 -3.64
C MET A 59 14.98 -1.53 -2.58
N GLN A 60 15.68 -0.79 -1.72
CA GLN A 60 16.61 -1.34 -0.71
C GLN A 60 16.00 -1.36 0.69
N LYS A 61 15.10 -0.41 0.97
CA LYS A 61 14.28 -0.38 2.18
C LYS A 61 12.84 -0.56 1.75
N ILE A 62 12.16 -1.57 2.29
CA ILE A 62 10.73 -1.81 1.99
C ILE A 62 9.94 -1.80 3.30
N VAL A 63 8.94 -0.93 3.38
CA VAL A 63 8.03 -0.81 4.54
C VAL A 63 6.61 -1.09 4.08
N CYS A 64 5.91 -1.95 4.82
CA CYS A 64 4.49 -2.17 4.66
C CYS A 64 3.74 -1.31 5.69
N MET A 65 2.90 -0.40 5.23
CA MET A 65 2.06 0.47 6.06
C MET A 65 0.62 -0.01 5.99
N LEU A 66 -0.04 -0.11 7.15
CA LEU A 66 -1.45 -0.49 7.19
C LEU A 66 -2.33 0.76 7.04
N ALA A 67 -3.27 0.69 6.11
CA ALA A 67 -4.30 1.70 5.89
C ALA A 67 -5.69 1.09 6.00
N GLU A 68 -6.69 1.91 6.29
CA GLU A 68 -8.10 1.53 6.24
C GLU A 68 -8.87 2.50 5.36
N VAL A 69 -9.96 2.00 4.76
CA VAL A 69 -10.93 2.86 4.07
C VAL A 69 -11.90 3.40 5.09
N THR A 70 -12.02 4.72 5.18
CA THR A 70 -12.98 5.40 6.04
C THR A 70 -14.38 5.41 5.43
N ASP A 71 -15.39 5.71 6.23
CA ASP A 71 -16.78 5.85 5.75
C ASP A 71 -16.95 6.93 4.66
N ASN A 72 -16.02 7.89 4.60
CA ASN A 72 -16.00 8.96 3.60
C ASN A 72 -15.29 8.55 2.29
N LEU A 73 -14.99 7.27 2.09
CA LEU A 73 -14.23 6.78 0.94
C LEU A 73 -12.84 7.43 0.86
N GLU A 74 -12.15 7.55 1.99
CA GLU A 74 -10.77 8.04 2.06
C GLU A 74 -9.83 6.96 2.63
N LEU A 75 -8.56 7.01 2.26
CA LEU A 75 -7.53 6.19 2.91
C LEU A 75 -7.00 6.90 4.13
N ARG A 76 -6.96 6.18 5.26
CA ARG A 76 -6.29 6.63 6.47
C ARG A 76 -5.19 5.64 6.85
N LEU A 77 -3.97 6.13 7.02
CA LEU A 77 -2.89 5.34 7.61
C LEU A 77 -3.20 5.08 9.08
N THR A 78 -3.03 3.84 9.52
CA THR A 78 -3.27 3.43 10.91
C THR A 78 -2.09 3.75 11.84
N GLY A 79 -0.96 4.20 11.28
CA GLY A 79 0.31 4.36 11.98
C GLY A 79 1.04 3.04 12.28
N ARG A 80 0.46 1.90 11.90
CA ARG A 80 1.12 0.59 12.02
C ARG A 80 1.95 0.31 10.77
N GLU A 81 3.21 0.01 11.00
CA GLU A 81 4.19 -0.25 9.93
C GLU A 81 4.99 -1.51 10.24
N LEU A 82 5.35 -2.26 9.19
CA LEU A 82 6.23 -3.40 9.26
C LEU A 82 7.37 -3.23 8.25
N ARG A 83 8.62 -3.28 8.72
CA ARG A 83 9.79 -3.27 7.86
C ARG A 83 10.02 -4.67 7.30
N LEU A 84 9.91 -4.82 5.98
CA LEU A 84 10.05 -6.12 5.30
C LEU A 84 11.48 -6.39 4.82
N CYS A 85 12.24 -5.33 4.52
CA CYS A 85 13.60 -5.45 3.99
C CYS A 85 14.43 -4.19 4.27
N GLY A 86 15.75 -4.40 4.28
CA GLY A 86 16.78 -3.40 4.56
C GLY A 86 16.99 -3.19 6.04
#